data_AF-A0A9E7SXL0-F1
#
_entry.id   AF-A0A9E7SXL0-F1
#
_cell.length_a   1.000
_cell.length_b   1.000
_cell.length_c   1.000
_cell.angle_alpha   90.00
_cell.angle_beta   90.00
_cell.angle_gamma   90.00
#
_symmetry.space_group_name_H-M   'P 1'
#
loop_
_entity.id
_entity.type
_entity.pdbx_description
1 polymer ?
#
loop_
_entity_poly.entity_id
_entity_poly.type
_entity_poly.pdbx_seq_one_letter_code
_entity_poly.pdbx_strand_id
1 'polypeptide(L)'
;MAFSSDPLDELVVPTGTEAEEHDLVTGGDVLVGGRSTVEFGVRGRNVLAGEGAEFGGSIEAEGDCRLDMWCEVADNVLVGEDAYLGERVHVGGELKVAGDLDIGDDVDIEEGFEANGWIVIRNPMPTIIFLFMYLKHLLLIGEEDAAQQLISEVVDDDAEPETEPLVIPRNATVSDDAWRVSTPARIGDDCRLHGNVRAETISVGTDGNVFGSLRARGDISVGEGTRIHGDVTTRDGAVALGPDVRVLGDVSCSDLELNPGAEVDGSIRASGEITMRTTERDLE
;
A
#
# COMPACT_ATOMS: atom_id res chain seq x y z
N MET A 1 -16.19 19.13 -12.09
CA MET A 1 -16.11 17.86 -11.33
C MET A 1 -14.66 17.74 -10.88
N ALA A 2 -14.46 17.32 -9.64
CA ALA A 2 -13.16 17.37 -8.98
C ALA A 2 -12.13 16.51 -9.70
N PHE A 3 -10.87 16.90 -9.51
CA PHE A 3 -9.66 16.46 -10.19
C PHE A 3 -9.46 14.94 -10.07
N SER A 4 -8.75 14.36 -11.06
CA SER A 4 -8.14 13.04 -10.94
C SER A 4 -7.49 12.92 -9.55
N SER A 5 -7.99 12.02 -8.70
CA SER A 5 -7.22 11.55 -7.55
C SER A 5 -5.87 11.10 -8.09
N ASP A 6 -4.79 11.61 -7.51
CA ASP A 6 -3.47 11.06 -7.82
C ASP A 6 -3.51 9.65 -7.23
N PRO A 7 -3.31 8.56 -8.00
CA PRO A 7 -3.44 7.21 -7.46
C PRO A 7 -2.47 6.92 -6.31
N LEU A 8 -1.55 7.83 -6.00
CA LEU A 8 -0.63 7.82 -4.86
C LEU A 8 -0.99 8.86 -3.77
N ASP A 9 -2.22 9.38 -3.74
CA ASP A 9 -2.71 10.36 -2.76
C ASP A 9 -3.29 9.73 -1.48
N GLU A 10 -3.26 8.40 -1.37
CA GLU A 10 -3.71 7.63 -0.23
C GLU A 10 -2.81 6.40 -0.02
N LEU A 11 -2.62 6.01 1.25
CA LEU A 11 -2.10 4.68 1.59
C LEU A 11 -3.25 3.68 1.53
N VAL A 12 -3.16 2.68 0.66
CA VAL A 12 -4.17 1.63 0.54
C VAL A 12 -3.51 0.31 0.90
N VAL A 13 -3.98 -0.32 1.97
CA VAL A 13 -3.63 -1.69 2.35
C VAL A 13 -4.84 -2.57 2.03
N PRO A 14 -4.77 -3.43 1.01
CA PRO A 14 -5.93 -4.21 0.57
C PRO A 14 -6.28 -5.32 1.55
N THR A 15 -7.52 -5.79 1.48
CA THR A 15 -8.06 -6.87 2.31
C THR A 15 -7.16 -8.11 2.31
N GLY A 16 -6.95 -8.68 3.49
CA GLY A 16 -6.12 -9.87 3.68
C GLY A 16 -4.60 -9.64 3.56
N THR A 17 -4.14 -8.38 3.52
CA THR A 17 -2.70 -8.09 3.56
C THR A 17 -2.08 -8.52 4.89
N GLU A 18 -0.93 -9.18 4.82
CA GLU A 18 -0.13 -9.57 5.96
C GLU A 18 1.20 -8.81 5.94
N ALA A 19 1.44 -7.98 6.95
CA ALA A 19 2.73 -7.34 7.20
C ALA A 19 3.29 -7.83 8.54
N GLU A 20 4.31 -8.67 8.47
CA GLU A 20 5.04 -9.19 9.63
C GLU A 20 6.36 -8.43 9.81
N GLU A 21 7.22 -8.85 10.74
CA GLU A 21 8.48 -8.14 11.04
C GLU A 21 9.43 -8.04 9.83
N HIS A 22 9.32 -8.95 8.85
CA HIS A 22 10.23 -9.01 7.71
C HIS A 22 9.55 -8.83 6.36
N ASP A 23 8.31 -9.30 6.21
CA ASP A 23 7.67 -9.38 4.90
C ASP A 23 6.32 -8.68 4.89
N LEU A 24 6.03 -8.02 3.77
CA LEU A 24 4.76 -7.45 3.40
C LEU A 24 4.21 -8.26 2.22
N VAL A 25 3.17 -9.04 2.49
CA VAL A 25 2.55 -9.96 1.53
C VAL A 25 1.13 -9.49 1.20
N THR A 26 0.86 -9.33 -0.09
CA THR A 26 -0.48 -9.05 -0.62
C THR A 26 -0.78 -9.95 -1.82
N GLY A 27 -2.06 -10.26 -2.03
CA GLY A 27 -2.51 -10.99 -3.23
C GLY A 27 -2.62 -10.12 -4.49
N GLY A 28 -2.58 -8.79 -4.32
CA GLY A 28 -2.71 -7.83 -5.41
C GLY A 28 -1.36 -7.35 -5.96
N ASP A 29 -1.43 -6.33 -6.81
CA ASP A 29 -0.25 -5.59 -7.23
C ASP A 29 0.26 -4.69 -6.10
N VAL A 30 1.55 -4.38 -6.13
CA VAL A 30 2.21 -3.47 -5.19
C VAL A 30 2.70 -2.25 -5.94
N LEU A 31 2.15 -1.09 -5.59
CA LEU A 31 2.50 0.21 -6.14
C LEU A 31 3.23 1.01 -5.06
N VAL A 32 4.51 1.30 -5.28
CA VAL A 32 5.34 2.09 -4.37
C VAL A 32 5.65 3.43 -5.01
N GLY A 33 5.16 4.50 -4.39
CA GLY A 33 5.43 5.87 -4.82
C GLY A 33 6.92 6.22 -4.66
N GLY A 34 7.44 7.04 -5.57
CA GLY A 34 8.85 7.42 -5.55
C GLY A 34 9.30 8.11 -4.25
N ARG A 35 10.59 7.94 -3.94
CA ARG A 35 11.26 8.39 -2.70
C ARG A 35 10.64 7.86 -1.41
N SER A 36 10.01 6.71 -1.48
CA SER A 36 9.49 6.01 -0.30
C SER A 36 10.47 4.95 0.16
N THR A 37 10.48 4.68 1.46
CA THR A 37 11.29 3.62 2.07
C THR A 37 10.36 2.53 2.57
N VAL A 38 10.56 1.30 2.09
CA VAL A 38 9.87 0.09 2.55
C VAL A 38 10.91 -0.82 3.17
N GLU A 39 10.97 -0.91 4.50
CA GLU A 39 12.01 -1.69 5.19
C GLU A 39 11.76 -3.21 5.10
N PHE A 40 10.54 -3.61 4.73
CA PHE A 40 10.16 -5.01 4.52
C PHE A 40 10.68 -5.58 3.20
N GLY A 41 10.78 -6.91 3.15
CA GLY A 41 10.62 -7.65 1.90
C GLY A 41 9.18 -7.51 1.39
N VAL A 42 9.01 -7.42 0.08
CA VAL A 42 7.72 -7.19 -0.57
C VAL A 42 7.38 -8.37 -1.46
N ARG A 43 6.19 -8.93 -1.26
CA ARG A 43 5.65 -10.00 -2.09
C ARG A 43 4.25 -9.65 -2.61
N GLY A 44 4.09 -9.75 -3.92
CA GLY A 44 2.82 -9.48 -4.58
C GLY A 44 2.75 -10.02 -6.00
N ARG A 45 1.65 -9.73 -6.70
CA ARG A 45 1.47 -10.15 -8.09
C ARG A 45 2.45 -9.42 -9.00
N ASN A 46 2.26 -8.12 -9.20
CA ASN A 46 3.24 -7.26 -9.86
C ASN A 46 3.81 -6.26 -8.85
N VAL A 47 5.08 -5.86 -9.01
CA VAL A 47 5.70 -4.85 -8.15
C VAL A 47 6.17 -3.68 -9.01
N LEU A 48 5.62 -2.49 -8.75
CA LEU A 48 5.96 -1.25 -9.45
C LEU A 48 6.49 -0.24 -8.45
N ALA A 49 7.77 0.07 -8.55
CA ALA A 49 8.45 1.04 -7.71
C ALA A 49 8.78 2.31 -8.49
N GLY A 50 8.31 3.45 -7.98
CA GLY A 50 8.60 4.76 -8.52
C GLY A 50 10.03 5.23 -8.21
N GLU A 51 10.45 6.29 -8.90
CA GLU A 51 11.80 6.85 -8.82
C GLU A 51 12.34 6.99 -7.38
N GLY A 52 13.52 6.43 -7.12
CA GLY A 52 14.21 6.53 -5.84
C GLY A 52 13.51 5.82 -4.68
N ALA A 53 12.68 4.80 -4.95
CA ALA A 53 12.15 3.96 -3.89
C ALA A 53 13.23 3.03 -3.32
N GLU A 54 13.22 2.82 -2.01
CA GLU A 54 14.19 2.02 -1.28
C GLU A 54 13.49 0.83 -0.63
N PHE A 55 14.03 -0.38 -0.81
CA PHE A 55 13.53 -1.62 -0.24
C PHE A 55 14.61 -2.23 0.68
N GLY A 56 14.27 -2.42 1.95
CA GLY A 56 15.17 -2.99 2.96
C GLY A 56 15.26 -4.51 2.94
N GLY A 57 14.31 -5.19 2.28
CA GLY A 57 14.32 -6.64 2.07
C GLY A 57 14.21 -7.03 0.60
N SER A 58 13.88 -8.29 0.35
CA SER A 58 13.76 -8.83 -1.01
C SER A 58 12.45 -8.43 -1.70
N ILE A 59 12.46 -8.36 -3.02
CA ILE A 59 11.24 -8.22 -3.83
C ILE A 59 10.92 -9.57 -4.47
N GLU A 60 9.71 -10.08 -4.24
CA GLU A 60 9.15 -11.27 -4.89
C GLU A 60 7.89 -10.89 -5.67
N ALA A 61 8.02 -10.81 -7.00
CA ALA A 61 6.90 -10.58 -7.91
C ALA A 61 6.51 -11.89 -8.61
N GLU A 62 5.26 -12.32 -8.49
CA GLU A 62 4.76 -13.51 -9.22
C GLU A 62 4.66 -13.27 -10.72
N GLY A 63 4.35 -12.03 -11.13
CA GLY A 63 4.34 -11.54 -12.49
C GLY A 63 5.53 -10.61 -12.75
N ASP A 64 5.23 -9.39 -13.17
CA ASP A 64 6.22 -8.40 -13.59
C ASP A 64 6.78 -7.59 -12.42
N CYS A 65 8.05 -7.22 -12.52
CA CYS A 65 8.70 -6.28 -11.61
C CYS A 65 9.27 -5.09 -12.37
N ARG A 66 8.94 -3.89 -11.91
CA ARG A 66 9.37 -2.64 -12.52
C ARG A 66 9.93 -1.71 -11.47
N LEU A 67 11.25 -1.49 -11.53
CA LEU A 67 11.96 -0.54 -10.68
C LEU A 67 12.35 0.67 -11.53
N ASP A 68 11.84 1.85 -11.19
CA ASP A 68 12.19 3.09 -11.89
C ASP A 68 13.60 3.56 -11.50
N MET A 69 14.04 4.68 -12.06
CA MET A 69 15.41 5.19 -11.84
C MET A 69 15.76 5.36 -10.36
N TRP A 70 17.02 5.08 -10.01
CA TRP A 70 17.57 5.22 -8.66
C TRP A 70 16.89 4.38 -7.57
N CYS A 71 16.11 3.35 -7.91
CA CYS A 71 15.62 2.44 -6.90
C CYS A 71 16.76 1.64 -6.27
N GLU A 72 16.64 1.35 -4.98
CA GLU A 72 17.60 0.56 -4.22
C GLU A 72 16.86 -0.62 -3.59
N VAL A 73 17.39 -1.83 -3.77
CA VAL A 73 16.90 -3.05 -3.12
C VAL A 73 18.05 -3.68 -2.38
N ALA A 74 17.93 -3.83 -1.06
CA ALA A 74 19.02 -4.31 -0.22
C ALA A 74 19.32 -5.80 -0.45
N ASP A 75 18.29 -6.61 -0.72
CA ASP A 75 18.41 -8.05 -0.91
C ASP A 75 18.09 -8.47 -2.36
N ASN A 76 17.49 -9.65 -2.53
CA ASN A 76 17.22 -10.28 -3.82
C ASN A 76 16.00 -9.68 -4.53
N VAL A 77 16.00 -9.75 -5.86
CA VAL A 77 14.82 -9.46 -6.69
C VAL A 77 14.47 -10.71 -7.48
N LEU A 78 13.32 -11.30 -7.19
CA LEU A 78 12.81 -12.53 -7.81
C LEU A 78 11.54 -12.20 -8.59
N VAL A 79 11.55 -12.49 -9.89
CA VAL A 79 10.49 -12.08 -10.83
C VAL A 79 10.02 -13.28 -11.65
N GLY A 80 8.72 -13.56 -11.58
CA GLY A 80 8.09 -14.71 -12.26
C GLY A 80 7.81 -14.51 -13.74
N GLU A 81 7.68 -13.27 -14.19
CA GLU A 81 7.56 -12.90 -15.61
C GLU A 81 8.69 -11.93 -16.00
N ASP A 82 8.37 -10.71 -16.45
CA ASP A 82 9.35 -9.79 -17.01
C ASP A 82 9.84 -8.77 -15.98
N ALA A 83 11.11 -8.38 -16.10
CA ALA A 83 11.73 -7.40 -15.22
C ALA A 83 12.22 -6.16 -15.99
N TYR A 84 11.95 -4.99 -15.42
CA TYR A 84 12.29 -3.69 -16.00
C TYR A 84 13.04 -2.85 -14.96
N LEU A 85 14.34 -2.69 -15.15
CA LEU A 85 15.20 -1.91 -14.25
C LEU A 85 15.61 -0.60 -14.89
N GLY A 86 15.21 0.52 -14.28
CA GLY A 86 15.57 1.88 -14.71
C GLY A 86 17.05 2.19 -14.53
N GLU A 87 17.46 3.39 -14.96
CA GLU A 87 18.82 3.88 -14.78
C GLU A 87 19.24 3.90 -13.30
N ARG A 88 20.47 3.44 -13.02
CA ARG A 88 21.09 3.49 -11.68
C ARG A 88 20.29 2.80 -10.59
N VAL A 89 19.55 1.76 -10.95
CA VAL A 89 19.02 0.82 -9.96
C VAL A 89 20.18 0.06 -9.32
N HIS A 90 20.12 -0.12 -8.01
CA HIS A 90 21.06 -0.94 -7.25
C HIS A 90 20.33 -2.10 -6.58
N VAL A 91 20.85 -3.31 -6.75
CA VAL A 91 20.36 -4.54 -6.11
C VAL A 91 21.52 -5.16 -5.34
N GLY A 92 21.41 -5.21 -4.01
CA GLY A 92 22.42 -5.76 -3.11
C GLY A 92 22.51 -7.30 -3.15
N GLY A 93 21.43 -7.98 -3.53
CA GLY A 93 21.40 -9.43 -3.69
C GLY A 93 21.50 -9.92 -5.14
N GLU A 94 20.91 -11.08 -5.38
CA GLU A 94 20.77 -11.69 -6.71
C GLU A 94 19.49 -11.19 -7.41
N LEU A 95 19.56 -10.98 -8.72
CA LEU A 95 18.38 -10.76 -9.58
C LEU A 95 18.06 -12.04 -10.36
N LYS A 96 16.86 -12.59 -10.20
CA LYS A 96 16.37 -13.76 -10.95
C LYS A 96 15.07 -13.44 -11.66
N VAL A 97 15.07 -13.63 -12.98
CA VAL A 97 13.95 -13.29 -13.85
C VAL A 97 13.59 -14.51 -14.71
N ALA A 98 12.35 -14.95 -14.62
CA ALA A 98 11.88 -16.10 -15.41
C ALA A 98 11.53 -15.73 -16.86
N GLY A 99 11.22 -14.46 -17.14
CA GLY A 99 10.97 -13.91 -18.47
C GLY A 99 12.11 -13.05 -19.00
N ASP A 100 11.73 -12.00 -19.73
CA ASP A 100 12.63 -11.03 -20.35
C ASP A 100 13.11 -10.00 -19.32
N LEU A 101 14.31 -9.45 -19.55
CA LEU A 101 14.94 -8.48 -18.67
C LEU A 101 15.40 -7.26 -19.47
N ASP A 102 14.72 -6.13 -19.24
CA ASP A 102 15.10 -4.79 -19.73
C ASP A 102 15.93 -4.08 -18.65
N ILE A 103 17.17 -3.71 -18.97
CA ILE A 103 18.10 -3.08 -18.02
C ILE A 103 18.57 -1.72 -18.54
N GLY A 104 18.40 -0.68 -17.73
CA GLY A 104 18.89 0.67 -17.99
C GLY A 104 20.39 0.85 -17.80
N ASP A 105 20.82 2.10 -17.95
CA ASP A 105 22.24 2.46 -17.82
C ASP A 105 22.67 2.48 -16.34
N ASP A 106 23.93 2.13 -16.09
CA ASP A 106 24.56 2.16 -14.76
C ASP A 106 23.82 1.34 -13.66
N VAL A 107 23.11 0.26 -14.04
CA VAL A 107 22.52 -0.68 -13.07
C VAL A 107 23.60 -1.55 -12.42
N ASP A 108 23.53 -1.70 -11.10
CA ASP A 108 24.48 -2.47 -10.29
C ASP A 108 23.75 -3.59 -9.54
N ILE A 109 24.28 -4.82 -9.65
CA ILE A 109 23.70 -6.02 -9.04
C ILE A 109 24.85 -6.80 -8.41
N GLU A 110 24.95 -6.79 -7.08
CA GLU A 110 26.17 -7.20 -6.38
C GLU A 110 26.45 -8.70 -6.48
N GLU A 111 25.41 -9.55 -6.33
CA GLU A 111 25.55 -11.01 -6.39
C GLU A 111 25.34 -11.59 -7.80
N GLY A 112 25.03 -10.72 -8.78
CA GLY A 112 24.82 -11.08 -10.18
C GLY A 112 23.35 -11.34 -10.54
N PHE A 113 23.11 -11.65 -11.82
CA PHE A 113 21.75 -11.83 -12.34
C PHE A 113 21.61 -13.04 -13.27
N GLU A 114 20.41 -13.62 -13.27
CA GLU A 114 19.98 -14.70 -14.17
C GLU A 114 18.63 -14.33 -14.80
N ALA A 115 18.54 -14.40 -16.13
CA ALA A 115 17.30 -14.23 -16.87
C ALA A 115 17.13 -15.39 -17.85
N ASN A 116 15.95 -16.01 -17.87
CA ASN A 116 15.62 -17.12 -18.78
C ASN A 116 15.16 -16.63 -20.17
N GLY A 117 14.70 -15.39 -20.28
CA GLY A 117 14.32 -14.73 -21.52
C GLY A 117 15.43 -13.87 -22.14
N TRP A 118 15.03 -12.89 -22.94
CA TRP A 118 15.93 -11.96 -23.60
C TRP A 118 16.40 -10.86 -22.65
N ILE A 119 17.71 -10.61 -22.63
CA ILE A 119 18.30 -9.48 -21.92
C ILE A 119 18.52 -8.35 -22.91
N VAL A 120 17.86 -7.22 -22.69
CA VAL A 120 17.97 -6.03 -23.53
C VAL A 120 18.50 -4.87 -22.69
N ILE A 121 19.66 -4.35 -23.07
CA ILE A 121 20.25 -3.18 -22.41
C ILE A 121 19.74 -1.92 -23.10
N ARG A 122 18.78 -1.27 -22.45
CA ARG A 122 18.16 0.00 -22.83
C ARG A 122 17.48 0.57 -21.59
N ASN A 123 17.52 1.88 -21.39
CA ASN A 123 16.72 2.46 -20.32
C ASN A 123 15.22 2.17 -20.58
N PRO A 124 14.54 1.37 -19.74
CA PRO A 124 13.12 1.15 -19.90
C PRO A 124 12.41 2.49 -19.76
N MET A 125 11.62 2.84 -20.77
CA MET A 125 10.85 4.08 -20.79
C MET A 125 10.07 4.21 -19.47
N PRO A 126 10.15 5.33 -18.73
CA PRO A 126 9.44 5.49 -17.46
C PRO A 126 7.96 5.12 -17.58
N THR A 127 7.37 4.51 -16.54
CA THR A 127 6.03 3.91 -16.58
C THR A 127 4.97 4.87 -17.14
N ILE A 128 5.01 6.12 -16.69
CA ILE A 128 4.09 7.17 -17.13
C ILE A 128 4.22 7.44 -18.64
N ILE A 129 5.44 7.45 -19.18
CA ILE A 129 5.69 7.70 -20.60
C ILE A 129 5.28 6.50 -21.44
N PHE A 130 5.55 5.28 -20.97
CA PHE A 130 5.08 4.06 -21.61
C PHE A 130 3.56 4.07 -21.77
N LEU A 131 2.82 4.37 -20.69
CA LEU A 131 1.36 4.48 -20.70
C LEU A 131 0.87 5.51 -21.73
N PHE A 132 1.43 6.72 -21.72
CA PHE A 132 1.09 7.76 -22.70
C PHE A 132 1.40 7.35 -24.14
N MET A 133 2.52 6.66 -24.36
CA MET A 133 2.92 6.20 -25.69
C MET A 133 2.00 5.09 -26.19
N TYR A 134 1.65 4.13 -25.32
CA TYR A 134 0.72 3.05 -25.65
C TYR A 134 -0.67 3.59 -25.98
N LEU A 135 -1.18 4.51 -25.16
CA LEU A 135 -2.44 5.17 -25.42
C LEU A 135 -2.44 5.92 -26.77
N LYS A 136 -1.36 6.67 -27.04
CA LYS A 136 -1.19 7.35 -28.33
C LYS A 136 -1.13 6.36 -29.49
N HIS A 137 -0.53 5.18 -29.29
CA HIS A 137 -0.46 4.13 -30.30
C HIS A 137 -1.85 3.61 -30.65
N LEU A 138 -2.66 3.25 -29.66
CA LEU A 138 -4.05 2.78 -29.84
C LEU A 138 -4.88 3.82 -30.63
N LEU A 139 -4.76 5.10 -30.28
CA LEU A 139 -5.42 6.19 -31.01
C LEU A 139 -4.91 6.36 -32.45
N LEU A 140 -3.63 6.09 -32.72
CA LEU A 140 -3.02 6.19 -34.05
C LEU A 140 -3.45 5.06 -34.98
N ILE A 141 -3.61 3.84 -34.45
CA ILE A 141 -4.07 2.67 -35.21
C ILE A 141 -5.60 2.63 -35.35
N GLY A 142 -6.31 3.56 -34.71
CA GLY A 142 -7.77 3.68 -34.76
C GLY A 142 -8.51 2.69 -33.85
N GLU A 143 -7.81 2.06 -32.90
CA GLU A 143 -8.42 1.25 -31.85
C GLU A 143 -8.92 2.17 -30.73
N GLU A 144 -9.90 3.01 -31.07
CA GLU A 144 -10.51 3.95 -30.12
C GLU A 144 -11.14 3.22 -28.93
N ASP A 145 -11.75 2.05 -29.14
CA ASP A 145 -12.36 1.24 -28.08
C ASP A 145 -11.32 0.76 -27.04
N ALA A 146 -10.18 0.24 -27.50
CA ALA A 146 -9.10 -0.21 -26.60
C ALA A 146 -8.44 0.98 -25.89
N ALA A 147 -8.26 2.12 -26.57
CA ALA A 147 -7.78 3.35 -25.95
C ALA A 147 -8.75 3.86 -24.88
N GLN A 148 -10.06 3.82 -25.16
CA GLN A 148 -11.11 4.19 -24.21
C GLN A 148 -11.08 3.29 -23.00
N GLN A 149 -10.93 1.97 -23.20
CA GLN A 149 -10.90 0.97 -22.14
C GLN A 149 -9.69 1.15 -21.23
N LEU A 150 -8.54 1.49 -21.80
CA LEU A 150 -7.32 1.75 -21.06
C LEU A 150 -7.36 3.07 -20.31
N ILE A 151 -7.97 4.11 -20.90
CA ILE A 151 -8.27 5.35 -20.18
C ILE A 151 -9.25 5.05 -19.05
N SER A 152 -10.31 4.28 -19.26
CA SER A 152 -11.25 3.94 -18.18
C SER A 152 -10.57 3.11 -17.10
N GLU A 153 -9.71 2.15 -17.40
CA GLU A 153 -8.94 1.44 -16.37
C GLU A 153 -8.00 2.34 -15.55
N VAL A 154 -7.57 3.47 -16.12
CA VAL A 154 -6.66 4.43 -15.47
C VAL A 154 -7.40 5.61 -14.82
N VAL A 155 -8.62 5.93 -15.27
CA VAL A 155 -9.36 7.17 -14.92
C VAL A 155 -10.72 6.88 -14.31
N ASP A 156 -11.35 5.74 -14.61
CA ASP A 156 -12.57 5.25 -13.98
C ASP A 156 -12.22 4.16 -12.95
N ASP A 157 -12.52 4.42 -11.67
CA ASP A 157 -12.42 3.44 -10.57
C ASP A 157 -13.37 2.21 -10.73
N ASP A 158 -14.16 2.13 -11.81
CA ASP A 158 -15.23 1.13 -12.00
C ASP A 158 -14.75 -0.21 -12.60
N ALA A 159 -13.50 -0.30 -13.07
CA ALA A 159 -12.89 -1.58 -13.43
C ALA A 159 -12.17 -2.15 -12.20
N GLU A 160 -12.91 -2.82 -11.31
CA GLU A 160 -12.30 -3.41 -10.13
C GLU A 160 -11.28 -4.48 -10.57
N PRO A 161 -9.97 -4.30 -10.28
CA PRO A 161 -9.03 -5.41 -10.38
C PRO A 161 -9.56 -6.55 -9.50
N GLU A 162 -9.29 -7.82 -9.86
CA GLU A 162 -9.75 -8.95 -9.02
C GLU A 162 -9.25 -8.85 -7.57
N THR A 163 -8.21 -8.06 -7.32
CA THR A 163 -7.73 -7.69 -6.00
C THR A 163 -7.23 -6.24 -6.02
N GLU A 164 -7.70 -5.42 -5.08
CA GLU A 164 -7.25 -4.03 -4.90
C GLU A 164 -5.72 -4.01 -4.66
N PRO A 165 -4.97 -3.09 -5.30
CA PRO A 165 -3.53 -3.03 -5.12
C PRO A 165 -3.15 -2.48 -3.74
N LEU A 166 -1.99 -2.93 -3.24
CA LEU A 166 -1.29 -2.21 -2.18
C LEU A 166 -0.70 -0.93 -2.76
N VAL A 167 -1.07 0.21 -2.19
CA VAL A 167 -0.56 1.52 -2.60
C VAL A 167 0.21 2.16 -1.46
N ILE A 168 1.52 2.29 -1.62
CA ILE A 168 2.38 3.07 -0.74
C ILE A 168 2.60 4.44 -1.39
N PRO A 169 2.10 5.54 -0.80
CA PRO A 169 2.14 6.86 -1.41
C PRO A 169 3.57 7.41 -1.41
N ARG A 170 3.81 8.48 -2.17
CA ARG A 170 5.15 9.07 -2.31
C ARG A 170 5.69 9.60 -0.99
N ASN A 171 6.99 9.43 -0.77
CA ASN A 171 7.69 9.84 0.46
C ASN A 171 7.12 9.19 1.73
N ALA A 172 6.57 7.98 1.60
CA ALA A 172 6.15 7.17 2.73
C ALA A 172 7.35 6.47 3.38
N THR A 173 7.21 6.12 4.66
CA THR A 173 8.11 5.18 5.35
C THR A 173 7.28 4.05 5.91
N VAL A 174 7.55 2.81 5.49
CA VAL A 174 6.77 1.63 5.86
C VAL A 174 7.74 0.58 6.43
N SER A 175 7.58 0.26 7.71
CA SER A 175 8.42 -0.71 8.44
C SER A 175 7.65 -1.41 9.56
N ASP A 176 8.27 -2.43 10.17
CA ASP A 176 7.73 -3.20 11.30
C ASP A 176 7.41 -2.33 12.51
N ASP A 177 8.14 -1.21 12.66
CA ASP A 177 7.94 -0.22 13.69
C ASP A 177 6.86 0.80 13.34
N ALA A 178 6.77 1.25 12.08
CA ALA A 178 5.91 2.35 11.71
C ALA A 178 5.56 2.44 10.22
N TRP A 179 4.29 2.71 9.96
CA TRP A 179 3.76 3.11 8.66
C TRP A 179 3.46 4.60 8.72
N ARG A 180 4.28 5.44 8.07
CA ARG A 180 4.19 6.90 8.13
C ARG A 180 3.89 7.46 6.75
N VAL A 181 2.73 8.10 6.63
CA VAL A 181 2.29 8.77 5.41
C VAL A 181 1.75 10.16 5.72
N SER A 182 1.82 11.06 4.76
CA SER A 182 1.23 12.40 4.88
C SER A 182 -0.22 12.47 4.39
N THR A 183 -0.66 11.42 3.73
CA THR A 183 -1.96 11.23 3.09
C THR A 183 -2.94 10.49 4.02
N PRO A 184 -4.22 10.36 3.66
CA PRO A 184 -5.12 9.38 4.26
C PRO A 184 -4.56 7.95 4.18
N ALA A 185 -5.03 7.08 5.07
CA ALA A 185 -4.72 5.66 5.05
C ALA A 185 -6.00 4.82 5.17
N ARG A 186 -6.22 3.92 4.21
CA ARG A 186 -7.24 2.88 4.23
C ARG A 186 -6.58 1.52 4.41
N ILE A 187 -7.03 0.79 5.41
CA ILE A 187 -6.67 -0.60 5.67
C ILE A 187 -7.95 -1.42 5.48
N GLY A 188 -7.90 -2.43 4.61
CA GLY A 188 -9.02 -3.30 4.31
C GLY A 188 -9.38 -4.27 5.43
N ASP A 189 -10.22 -5.23 5.09
CA ASP A 189 -10.72 -6.25 6.02
C ASP A 189 -9.68 -7.36 6.24
N ASP A 190 -9.81 -8.12 7.32
CA ASP A 190 -8.99 -9.31 7.62
C ASP A 190 -7.46 -9.06 7.56
N CYS A 191 -7.01 -7.81 7.67
CA CYS A 191 -5.60 -7.47 7.56
C CYS A 191 -4.85 -7.80 8.85
N ARG A 192 -3.60 -8.21 8.71
CA ARG A 192 -2.67 -8.40 9.85
C ARG A 192 -1.46 -7.51 9.67
N LEU A 193 -1.39 -6.41 10.43
CA LEU A 193 -0.36 -5.38 10.22
C LEU A 193 0.51 -5.19 11.46
N HIS A 194 1.81 -5.28 11.30
CA HIS A 194 2.80 -4.84 12.29
C HIS A 194 3.19 -3.38 12.05
N GLY A 195 3.34 -2.65 13.15
CA GLY A 195 3.83 -1.29 13.15
C GLY A 195 2.78 -0.21 13.42
N ASN A 196 3.27 0.94 13.83
CA ASN A 196 2.44 2.08 14.21
C ASN A 196 2.02 2.89 12.98
N VAL A 197 0.72 2.94 12.69
CA VAL A 197 0.17 3.66 11.54
C VAL A 197 0.01 5.14 11.87
N ARG A 198 0.58 6.01 11.02
CA ARG A 198 0.53 7.47 11.12
C ARG A 198 0.13 8.07 9.79
N ALA A 199 -1.04 8.72 9.76
CA ALA A 199 -1.63 9.26 8.54
C ALA A 199 -2.38 10.58 8.81
N GLU A 200 -2.94 11.18 7.75
CA GLU A 200 -3.87 12.30 7.87
C GLU A 200 -5.16 11.87 8.56
N THR A 201 -5.84 10.88 8.00
CA THR A 201 -6.98 10.13 8.55
C THR A 201 -6.69 8.64 8.42
N ILE A 202 -7.34 7.81 9.23
CA ILE A 202 -7.18 6.35 9.16
C ILE A 202 -8.54 5.70 9.12
N SER A 203 -8.79 4.84 8.14
CA SER A 203 -9.92 3.92 8.11
C SER A 203 -9.40 2.50 8.14
N VAL A 204 -9.83 1.70 9.12
CA VAL A 204 -9.52 0.27 9.21
C VAL A 204 -10.81 -0.52 8.99
N GLY A 205 -10.75 -1.55 8.16
CA GLY A 205 -11.83 -2.48 7.87
C GLY A 205 -12.21 -3.38 9.05
N THR A 206 -12.92 -4.46 8.75
CA THR A 206 -13.44 -5.42 9.71
C THR A 206 -12.46 -6.57 9.98
N ASP A 207 -12.62 -7.23 11.13
CA ASP A 207 -11.93 -8.47 11.51
C ASP A 207 -10.39 -8.45 11.44
N GLY A 208 -9.80 -7.24 11.38
CA GLY A 208 -8.35 -7.04 11.28
C GLY A 208 -7.61 -7.14 12.61
N ASN A 209 -6.29 -7.26 12.54
CA ASN A 209 -5.38 -7.21 13.69
C ASN A 209 -4.23 -6.24 13.41
N VAL A 210 -4.20 -5.12 14.14
CA VAL A 210 -3.12 -4.14 14.07
C VAL A 210 -2.23 -4.27 15.31
N PHE A 211 -1.03 -4.79 15.11
CA PHE A 211 0.04 -4.93 16.11
C PHE A 211 0.82 -3.63 16.25
N GLY A 212 0.11 -2.57 16.62
CA GLY A 212 0.67 -1.23 16.77
C GLY A 212 -0.39 -0.22 17.16
N SER A 213 0.03 1.03 17.32
CA SER A 213 -0.86 2.16 17.60
C SER A 213 -1.31 2.84 16.31
N LEU A 214 -2.55 3.33 16.30
CA LEU A 214 -3.09 4.20 15.25
C LEU A 214 -2.98 5.66 15.68
N ARG A 215 -2.37 6.51 14.83
CA ARG A 215 -2.31 7.94 15.08
C ARG A 215 -2.65 8.75 13.83
N ALA A 216 -3.73 9.51 13.88
CA ALA A 216 -4.16 10.39 12.80
C ALA A 216 -4.10 11.87 13.21
N ARG A 217 -4.06 12.77 12.23
CA ARG A 217 -4.29 14.21 12.45
C ARG A 217 -5.78 14.49 12.59
N GLY A 218 -6.56 13.97 11.65
CA GLY A 218 -8.02 13.98 11.64
C GLY A 218 -8.59 12.68 12.22
N ASP A 219 -9.65 12.20 11.58
CA ASP A 219 -10.50 11.13 12.11
C ASP A 219 -9.87 9.74 11.99
N ILE A 220 -10.28 8.84 12.89
CA ILE A 220 -9.99 7.41 12.84
C ILE A 220 -11.31 6.63 12.91
N SER A 221 -11.56 5.76 11.93
CA SER A 221 -12.64 4.77 11.97
C SER A 221 -12.06 3.36 11.99
N VAL A 222 -12.62 2.50 12.85
CA VAL A 222 -12.23 1.09 12.97
C VAL A 222 -13.48 0.23 12.79
N GLY A 223 -13.45 -0.67 11.80
CA GLY A 223 -14.54 -1.57 11.45
C GLY A 223 -14.75 -2.68 12.48
N GLU A 224 -15.90 -3.34 12.37
CA GLU A 224 -16.37 -4.39 13.28
C GLU A 224 -15.34 -5.50 13.53
N GLY A 225 -15.28 -6.02 14.76
CA GLY A 225 -14.46 -7.19 15.11
C GLY A 225 -12.94 -6.96 15.10
N THR A 226 -12.48 -5.79 14.65
CA THR A 226 -11.05 -5.47 14.54
C THR A 226 -10.40 -5.27 15.90
N ARG A 227 -9.17 -5.79 16.04
CA ARG A 227 -8.33 -5.65 17.23
C ARG A 227 -7.16 -4.70 17.00
N ILE A 228 -7.05 -3.69 17.86
CA ILE A 228 -5.92 -2.76 17.90
C ILE A 228 -5.12 -3.04 19.17
N HIS A 229 -3.87 -3.46 19.01
CA HIS A 229 -3.02 -3.83 20.15
C HIS A 229 -2.37 -2.64 20.85
N GLY A 230 -2.27 -1.50 20.16
CA GLY A 230 -1.73 -0.26 20.70
C GLY A 230 -2.81 0.76 21.05
N ASP A 231 -2.37 2.02 21.09
CA ASP A 231 -3.22 3.19 21.36
C ASP A 231 -3.91 3.67 20.09
N VAL A 232 -5.08 4.28 20.23
CA VAL A 232 -5.77 5.01 19.15
C VAL A 232 -5.79 6.48 19.51
N THR A 233 -5.10 7.32 18.73
CA THR A 233 -4.95 8.75 19.03
C THR A 233 -5.21 9.63 17.82
N THR A 234 -6.10 10.60 17.95
CA THR A 234 -6.24 11.70 16.99
C THR A 234 -5.67 12.99 17.58
N ARG A 235 -5.25 13.93 16.73
CA ARG A 235 -4.89 15.28 17.18
C ARG A 235 -6.13 16.15 17.35
N ASP A 236 -6.92 16.27 16.30
CA ASP A 236 -8.08 17.16 16.24
C ASP A 236 -9.36 16.45 15.75
N GLY A 237 -9.28 15.14 15.43
CA GLY A 237 -10.39 14.38 14.86
C GLY A 237 -11.18 13.52 15.85
N ALA A 238 -12.27 12.96 15.35
CA ALA A 238 -13.09 11.99 16.06
C ALA A 238 -12.53 10.56 15.92
N VAL A 239 -12.87 9.70 16.88
CA VAL A 239 -12.63 8.25 16.79
C VAL A 239 -13.99 7.55 16.76
N ALA A 240 -14.21 6.70 15.76
CA ALA A 240 -15.37 5.84 15.67
C ALA A 240 -14.95 4.37 15.74
N LEU A 241 -15.34 3.68 16.81
CA LEU A 241 -15.11 2.25 16.96
C LEU A 241 -16.40 1.50 16.61
N GLY A 242 -16.31 0.60 15.62
CA GLY A 242 -17.37 -0.29 15.19
C GLY A 242 -17.76 -1.34 16.23
N PRO A 243 -18.79 -2.16 15.95
CA PRO A 243 -19.23 -3.20 16.87
C PRO A 243 -18.11 -4.20 17.18
N ASP A 244 -18.07 -4.71 18.42
CA ASP A 244 -17.10 -5.74 18.84
C ASP A 244 -15.60 -5.41 18.62
N VAL A 245 -15.27 -4.15 18.33
CA VAL A 245 -13.89 -3.66 18.23
C VAL A 245 -13.22 -3.73 19.58
N ARG A 246 -11.95 -4.15 19.60
CA ARG A 246 -11.16 -4.15 20.85
C ARG A 246 -9.88 -3.36 20.71
N VAL A 247 -9.74 -2.31 21.53
CA VAL A 247 -8.52 -1.53 21.68
C VAL A 247 -7.85 -1.92 22.99
N LEU A 248 -6.63 -2.46 22.92
CA LEU A 248 -5.89 -2.87 24.12
C LEU A 248 -5.19 -1.69 24.81
N GLY A 249 -4.86 -0.63 24.06
CA GLY A 249 -4.24 0.58 24.58
C GLY A 249 -5.23 1.67 24.99
N ASP A 250 -4.70 2.89 25.09
CA ASP A 250 -5.47 4.10 25.40
C ASP A 250 -6.18 4.65 24.14
N VAL A 251 -7.32 5.30 24.33
CA VAL A 251 -8.01 6.07 23.29
C VAL A 251 -7.99 7.55 23.65
N SER A 252 -7.47 8.39 22.74
CA SER A 252 -7.40 9.85 22.93
C SER A 252 -7.88 10.59 21.69
N CYS A 253 -8.93 11.41 21.81
CA CYS A 253 -9.53 12.09 20.66
C CYS A 253 -10.33 13.36 21.01
N SER A 254 -10.84 14.04 19.98
CA SER A 254 -11.84 15.10 20.13
C SER A 254 -13.15 14.50 20.59
N ASP A 255 -13.85 13.80 19.70
CA ASP A 255 -15.10 13.10 19.97
C ASP A 255 -14.89 11.59 19.85
N LEU A 256 -15.62 10.80 20.63
CA LEU A 256 -15.55 9.34 20.62
C LEU A 256 -16.93 8.73 20.39
N GLU A 257 -17.06 7.89 19.37
CA GLU A 257 -18.20 7.00 19.17
C GLU A 257 -17.81 5.55 19.45
N LEU A 258 -18.54 4.91 20.37
CA LEU A 258 -18.41 3.50 20.72
C LEU A 258 -19.68 2.76 20.30
N ASN A 259 -19.56 1.85 19.33
CA ASN A 259 -20.65 0.96 18.93
C ASN A 259 -20.80 -0.22 19.91
N PRO A 260 -21.94 -0.95 19.87
CA PRO A 260 -22.19 -2.05 20.79
C PRO A 260 -21.09 -3.12 20.75
N GLY A 261 -20.67 -3.59 21.92
CA GLY A 261 -19.61 -4.60 22.03
C GLY A 261 -18.18 -4.04 21.91
N ALA A 262 -18.00 -2.77 21.54
CA ALA A 262 -16.67 -2.16 21.51
C ALA A 262 -16.06 -2.07 22.92
N GLU A 263 -14.83 -2.54 23.07
CA GLU A 263 -14.07 -2.58 24.31
C GLU A 263 -12.76 -1.78 24.20
N VAL A 264 -12.46 -1.00 25.24
CA VAL A 264 -11.17 -0.32 25.40
C VAL A 264 -10.59 -0.75 26.75
N ASP A 265 -9.47 -1.46 26.73
CA ASP A 265 -8.83 -1.99 27.95
C ASP A 265 -8.02 -0.90 28.68
N GLY A 266 -7.54 0.12 27.95
CA GLY A 266 -6.82 1.26 28.49
C GLY A 266 -7.72 2.41 28.96
N SER A 267 -7.13 3.61 29.02
CA SER A 267 -7.84 4.84 29.42
C SER A 267 -8.46 5.53 28.21
N ILE A 268 -9.69 6.01 28.38
CA ILE A 268 -10.37 6.88 27.40
C ILE A 268 -10.21 8.34 27.80
N ARG A 269 -9.74 9.17 26.86
CA ARG A 269 -9.64 10.64 26.99
C ARG A 269 -10.26 11.31 25.76
N ALA A 270 -11.50 11.75 25.88
CA ALA A 270 -12.14 12.62 24.89
C ALA A 270 -12.24 14.04 25.43
N SER A 271 -11.94 15.03 24.58
CA SER A 271 -12.09 16.45 24.94
C SER A 271 -13.49 17.02 24.65
N GLY A 272 -14.21 16.37 23.74
CA GLY A 272 -15.58 16.65 23.32
C GLY A 272 -16.57 15.60 23.81
N GLU A 273 -17.47 15.18 22.91
CA GLU A 273 -18.56 14.27 23.21
C GLU A 273 -18.12 12.80 23.18
N ILE A 274 -18.64 12.00 24.11
CA ILE A 274 -18.54 10.54 24.08
C ILE A 274 -19.94 9.98 23.87
N THR A 275 -20.16 9.36 22.71
CA THR A 275 -21.41 8.69 22.35
C THR A 275 -21.24 7.18 22.46
N MET A 276 -22.02 6.54 23.32
CA MET A 276 -22.13 5.08 23.39
C MET A 276 -23.44 4.65 22.73
N ARG A 277 -23.34 3.93 21.61
CA ARG A 277 -24.52 3.35 20.96
C ARG A 277 -24.90 2.05 21.65
N THR A 278 -26.20 1.86 21.86
CA THR A 278 -26.78 0.63 22.37
C THR A 278 -27.40 -0.13 21.21
N THR A 279 -27.38 -1.46 21.24
CA THR A 279 -28.29 -2.24 20.41
C THR A 279 -29.73 -1.86 20.77
N GLU A 280 -30.61 -1.72 19.77
CA GLU A 280 -32.05 -1.66 20.05
C GLU A 280 -32.41 -2.92 20.83
N ARG A 281 -33.07 -2.75 21.98
CA ARG A 281 -33.69 -3.89 22.67
C ARG A 281 -34.74 -4.44 21.72
N ASP A 282 -34.56 -5.68 21.26
CA ASP A 282 -35.64 -6.48 20.73
C ASP A 282 -36.74 -6.53 21.80
N LEU A 283 -37.80 -5.74 21.59
CA LEU A 283 -39.01 -5.83 22.39
C LEU A 283 -39.72 -7.09 21.91
N GLU A 284 -39.60 -8.17 22.70
CA GLU A 284 -40.31 -9.46 22.54
C GLU A 284 -41.80 -9.30 22.17
#